data_AF-A0AA39IJ31-F1
#
_entry.id   AF-A0AA39IJ31-F1
#
_cell.length_a   1.000
_cell.length_b   1.000
_cell.length_c   1.000
_cell.angle_alpha   90.00
_cell.angle_beta   90.00
_cell.angle_gamma   90.00
#
_symmetry.space_group_name_H-M   'P 1'
#
loop_
_entity.id
_entity.type
_entity.pdbx_description
1 polymer ?
#
loop_
_entity_poly.entity_id
_entity_poly.type
_entity_poly.pdbx_seq_one_letter_code
_entity_poly.pdbx_strand_id
1 'polypeptide(L)'
;MDSMRIWKFVFFVCLAVNFVLCLLLGSVLGVAVLSEEELSPTIVICFFAFIILYFAVLGAYYCYARWQTRSALVLSIVASIAQLIFLLVAEFFILSSGVSLYDEVTLSSHTITWIEQRPYLPIFFGAVFLPTFLCQMLMFHRFSCRSRLPVLQQGDHRRKSTPYHAEKIHISKLGDAV
;
A
#
# COMPACT_ATOMS: atom_id res chain seq x y z
N MET A 1 -18.68 13.85 12.33
CA MET A 1 -18.07 12.52 12.10
C MET A 1 -16.55 12.70 12.17
N ASP A 2 -15.85 12.05 13.11
CA ASP A 2 -14.41 12.30 13.30
C ASP A 2 -13.62 11.98 12.03
N SER A 3 -12.82 12.93 11.55
CA SER A 3 -11.97 12.79 10.37
C SER A 3 -11.20 11.46 10.35
N MET A 4 -10.78 10.95 11.52
CA MET A 4 -10.06 9.68 11.63
C MET A 4 -10.89 8.42 11.30
N ARG A 5 -12.20 8.42 11.56
CA ARG A 5 -13.06 7.27 11.22
C ARG A 5 -13.19 7.12 9.71
N ILE A 6 -13.35 8.24 9.01
CA ILE A 6 -13.44 8.28 7.54
C ILE A 6 -12.15 7.72 6.94
N TRP A 7 -11.01 8.24 7.38
CA TRP A 7 -9.69 7.84 6.88
C TRP A 7 -9.37 6.34 7.12
N LYS A 8 -9.76 5.80 8.28
CA LYS A 8 -9.67 4.34 8.53
C LYS A 8 -10.58 3.53 7.62
N PHE A 9 -11.81 4.00 7.39
CA PHE A 9 -12.75 3.32 6.49
C PHE A 9 -12.21 3.29 5.05
N VAL A 10 -11.73 4.42 4.52
CA VAL A 10 -11.12 4.49 3.20
C VAL A 10 -9.92 3.54 3.10
N PHE A 11 -9.06 3.49 4.12
CA PHE A 11 -7.95 2.53 4.16
C PHE A 11 -8.40 1.07 4.05
N PHE A 12 -9.44 0.67 4.78
CA PHE A 12 -9.98 -0.68 4.71
C PHE A 12 -10.57 -1.00 3.34
N VAL A 13 -11.25 -0.03 2.71
CA VAL A 13 -11.74 -0.18 1.34
C VAL A 13 -10.57 -0.39 0.38
N CYS A 14 -9.50 0.40 0.47
CA CYS A 14 -8.30 0.22 -0.35
C CYS A 14 -7.63 -1.14 -0.11
N LEU A 15 -7.61 -1.62 1.14
CA LEU A 15 -7.05 -2.92 1.48
C LEU A 15 -7.92 -4.08 0.96
N ALA A 16 -9.24 -3.91 0.91
CA ALA A 16 -10.16 -4.85 0.28
C ALA A 16 -9.99 -4.87 -1.25
N VAL A 17 -9.80 -3.72 -1.90
CA VAL A 17 -9.49 -3.67 -3.33
C VAL A 17 -8.17 -4.39 -3.62
N ASN A 18 -7.12 -4.13 -2.82
CA ASN A 18 -5.85 -4.84 -2.96
C ASN A 18 -5.98 -6.36 -2.76
N PHE A 19 -6.88 -6.79 -1.87
CA PHE A 19 -7.20 -8.22 -1.69
C PHE A 19 -7.80 -8.83 -2.96
N VAL A 20 -8.74 -8.13 -3.60
CA VAL A 20 -9.35 -8.59 -4.86
C VAL A 20 -8.28 -8.71 -5.95
N LEU A 21 -7.34 -7.77 -6.03
CA LEU A 21 -6.19 -7.88 -6.96
C LEU A 21 -5.33 -9.12 -6.65
N CYS A 22 -5.08 -9.42 -5.38
CA CYS A 22 -4.35 -10.63 -4.99
C CYS A 22 -5.09 -11.91 -5.39
N LEU A 23 -6.43 -11.95 -5.24
CA LEU A 23 -7.24 -13.09 -5.67
C LEU A 23 -7.21 -13.26 -7.19
N LEU A 24 -7.29 -12.16 -7.95
CA LEU A 24 -7.18 -12.20 -9.40
C LEU A 24 -5.82 -12.73 -9.84
N LEU A 25 -4.72 -12.20 -9.29
CA LEU A 25 -3.38 -12.71 -9.57
C LEU A 25 -3.21 -14.18 -9.17
N GLY A 26 -3.74 -14.58 -8.01
CA GLY A 26 -3.74 -15.97 -7.58
C GLY A 26 -4.54 -16.88 -8.51
N SER A 27 -5.67 -16.40 -9.05
CA SER A 27 -6.45 -17.15 -10.04
C SER A 27 -5.71 -17.30 -11.37
N VAL A 28 -5.05 -16.25 -11.85
CA VAL A 28 -4.22 -16.29 -13.06
C VAL A 28 -3.09 -17.29 -12.89
N LEU A 29 -2.39 -17.24 -11.76
CA LEU A 29 -1.32 -18.18 -11.46
C LEU A 29 -1.85 -19.62 -11.35
N GLY A 30 -3.00 -19.82 -10.71
CA GLY A 30 -3.63 -21.13 -10.56
C GLY A 30 -4.03 -21.73 -11.90
N VAL A 31 -4.63 -20.95 -12.79
CA VAL A 31 -4.98 -21.42 -14.15
C VAL A 31 -3.72 -21.71 -14.96
N ALA A 32 -2.71 -20.83 -14.94
CA ALA A 32 -1.47 -21.05 -15.68
C ALA A 32 -0.73 -22.33 -15.23
N VAL A 33 -0.76 -22.65 -13.93
CA VAL A 33 -0.22 -23.92 -13.40
C VAL A 33 -1.05 -25.13 -13.85
N LEU A 34 -2.38 -25.01 -13.88
CA LEU A 34 -3.26 -26.10 -14.33
C LEU A 34 -3.14 -26.37 -15.84
N SER A 35 -2.80 -25.35 -16.63
CA SER A 35 -2.64 -25.46 -18.08
C SER A 35 -1.24 -25.91 -18.51
N GLU A 36 -0.36 -26.26 -17.57
CA GLU A 36 1.04 -26.67 -17.83
C GLU A 36 1.81 -25.68 -18.73
N GLU A 37 1.49 -24.38 -18.63
CA GLU A 37 2.13 -23.33 -19.42
C GLU A 37 3.58 -23.13 -18.96
N GLU A 38 4.52 -22.96 -19.90
CA GLU A 38 5.92 -22.60 -19.57
C GLU A 38 5.98 -21.17 -19.02
N LEU A 39 5.78 -21.06 -17.70
CA LEU A 39 5.81 -19.79 -17.00
C LEU A 39 7.25 -19.30 -16.79
N SER A 40 7.51 -18.05 -17.15
CA SER A 40 8.74 -17.38 -16.74
C SER A 40 8.84 -17.35 -15.21
N PRO A 41 9.91 -17.91 -14.61
CA PRO A 41 10.04 -18.02 -13.16
C PRO A 41 10.01 -16.64 -12.48
N THR A 42 10.46 -15.60 -13.17
CA THR A 42 10.45 -14.22 -12.68
C THR A 42 9.03 -13.70 -12.44
N ILE A 43 8.09 -13.96 -13.35
CA ILE A 43 6.70 -13.51 -13.23
C ILE A 43 6.02 -14.23 -12.06
N VAL A 44 6.24 -15.55 -11.96
CA VAL A 44 5.73 -16.36 -10.85
C VAL A 44 6.23 -15.84 -9.51
N ILE A 45 7.53 -15.58 -9.39
CA ILE A 45 8.14 -15.03 -8.18
C ILE A 45 7.52 -13.67 -7.84
N CYS A 46 7.31 -12.79 -8.83
CA CYS A 46 6.71 -11.48 -8.60
C CYS A 46 5.27 -11.59 -8.10
N PHE A 47 4.44 -12.44 -8.71
CA PHE A 47 3.05 -12.65 -8.28
C PHE A 47 2.97 -13.24 -6.87
N PHE A 48 3.80 -14.24 -6.59
CA PHE A 48 3.84 -14.86 -5.27
C PHE A 48 4.34 -13.88 -4.20
N ALA A 49 5.38 -13.11 -4.49
CA ALA A 49 5.88 -12.06 -3.61
C ALA A 49 4.82 -10.98 -3.35
N PHE A 50 4.09 -10.55 -4.38
CA PHE A 50 3.01 -9.58 -4.24
C PHE A 50 1.93 -10.06 -3.25
N ILE A 51 1.50 -11.32 -3.37
CA ILE A 51 0.51 -11.94 -2.48
C ILE A 51 1.05 -12.07 -1.05
N ILE A 52 2.27 -12.54 -0.86
CA ILE A 52 2.88 -12.64 0.49
C ILE A 52 2.97 -11.27 1.14
N LEU A 53 3.42 -10.26 0.39
CA LEU A 53 3.57 -8.91 0.90
C LEU A 53 2.22 -8.28 1.26
N TYR A 54 1.12 -8.68 0.61
CA TYR A 54 -0.22 -8.26 1.02
C TYR A 54 -0.52 -8.70 2.45
N PHE A 55 -0.27 -9.98 2.77
CA PHE A 55 -0.46 -10.50 4.12
C PHE A 55 0.51 -9.87 5.12
N ALA A 56 1.74 -9.53 4.68
CA ALA A 56 2.68 -8.79 5.50
C ALA A 56 2.18 -7.38 5.84
N VAL A 57 1.63 -6.64 4.86
CA VAL A 57 1.00 -5.32 5.08
C VAL A 57 -0.18 -5.45 6.03
N LEU A 58 -1.06 -6.44 5.81
CA LEU A 58 -2.23 -6.67 6.65
C LEU A 58 -1.84 -7.01 8.10
N GLY A 59 -0.90 -7.94 8.29
CA GLY A 59 -0.40 -8.34 9.59
C GLY A 59 0.32 -7.19 10.32
N ALA A 60 1.20 -6.47 9.63
CA ALA A 60 1.91 -5.33 10.20
C ALA A 60 0.94 -4.20 10.59
N TYR A 61 -0.08 -3.93 9.77
CA TYR A 61 -1.12 -2.97 10.10
C TYR A 61 -1.94 -3.41 11.31
N TYR A 62 -2.32 -4.69 11.40
CA TYR A 62 -3.04 -5.24 12.54
C TYR A 62 -2.22 -5.09 13.84
N CYS A 63 -0.92 -5.42 13.79
CA CYS A 63 0.00 -5.21 14.90
C CYS A 63 0.08 -3.74 15.31
N TYR A 64 0.16 -2.82 14.34
CA TYR A 64 0.10 -1.38 14.62
C TYR A 64 -1.24 -0.96 15.24
N ALA A 65 -2.36 -1.45 14.74
CA ALA A 65 -3.69 -1.12 15.27
C ALA A 65 -3.86 -1.60 16.72
N ARG A 66 -3.26 -2.73 17.07
CA ARG A 66 -3.34 -3.31 18.43
C ARG A 66 -2.36 -2.68 19.41
N TRP A 67 -1.11 -2.49 19.01
CA TRP A 67 -0.01 -2.11 19.92
C TRP A 67 0.59 -0.72 19.65
N GLN A 68 0.15 -0.02 18.60
CA GLN A 68 0.62 1.32 18.20
C GLN A 68 2.15 1.44 18.08
N THR A 69 2.84 0.36 17.74
CA THR A 69 4.30 0.34 17.63
C THR A 69 4.76 1.00 16.33
N ARG A 70 5.78 1.86 16.42
CA ARG A 70 6.37 2.52 15.24
C ARG A 70 6.96 1.53 14.26
N SER A 71 7.59 0.46 14.76
CA SER A 71 8.19 -0.58 13.92
C SER A 71 7.18 -1.29 13.02
N ALA A 72 5.98 -1.58 13.53
CA ALA A 72 4.91 -2.19 12.73
C ALA A 72 4.39 -1.26 11.62
N LEU A 73 4.34 0.04 11.89
CA LEU A 73 4.00 1.04 10.89
C LEU A 73 5.07 1.15 9.79
N VAL A 74 6.36 1.17 10.17
CA VAL A 74 7.47 1.16 9.20
C VAL A 74 7.44 -0.11 8.36
N LEU A 75 7.22 -1.27 8.97
CA LEU A 75 7.11 -2.54 8.26
C LEU A 75 5.95 -2.53 7.24
N SER A 76 4.81 -1.93 7.61
CA SER A 76 3.66 -1.78 6.70
C SER A 76 4.00 -0.92 5.48
N ILE A 77 4.74 0.19 5.69
CA ILE A 77 5.20 1.07 4.60
C ILE A 77 6.15 0.31 3.68
N VAL A 78 7.19 -0.33 4.24
CA VAL A 78 8.20 -1.05 3.47
C VAL A 78 7.56 -2.17 2.65
N ALA A 79 6.65 -2.94 3.25
CA ALA A 79 5.94 -4.00 2.54
C ALA A 79 5.06 -3.46 1.41
N SER A 80 4.38 -2.33 1.61
CA SER A 80 3.55 -1.69 0.57
C SER A 80 4.39 -1.17 -0.61
N ILE A 81 5.57 -0.59 -0.34
CA ILE A 81 6.52 -0.16 -1.38
C ILE A 81 7.06 -1.38 -2.13
N ALA A 82 7.42 -2.44 -1.41
CA ALA A 82 7.87 -3.68 -2.04
C ALA A 82 6.79 -4.27 -2.95
N GLN A 83 5.50 -4.24 -2.56
CA GLN A 83 4.39 -4.67 -3.42
C GLN A 83 4.36 -3.88 -4.73
N LEU A 84 4.51 -2.56 -4.66
CA LEU A 84 4.55 -1.71 -5.86
C LEU A 84 5.72 -2.11 -6.77
N ILE A 85 6.91 -2.34 -6.21
CA ILE A 85 8.09 -2.74 -6.98
C ILE A 85 7.85 -4.07 -7.70
N PHE A 86 7.34 -5.09 -7.00
CA PHE A 86 7.04 -6.39 -7.62
C PHE A 86 5.96 -6.29 -8.70
N LEU A 87 4.95 -5.44 -8.52
CA LEU A 87 3.95 -5.18 -9.54
C LEU A 87 4.59 -4.56 -10.79
N LEU A 88 5.39 -3.51 -10.63
CA LEU A 88 6.05 -2.83 -11.75
C LEU A 88 7.03 -3.75 -12.49
N VAL A 89 7.76 -4.58 -11.76
CA VAL A 89 8.67 -5.57 -12.37
C VAL A 89 7.86 -6.59 -13.19
N ALA A 90 6.77 -7.12 -12.63
CA ALA A 90 5.90 -8.04 -13.36
C ALA A 90 5.29 -7.40 -14.62
N GLU A 91 4.76 -6.18 -14.50
CA GLU A 91 4.21 -5.43 -15.64
C GLU A 91 5.27 -5.20 -16.72
N PHE A 92 6.48 -4.82 -16.34
CA PHE A 92 7.58 -4.62 -17.29
C PHE A 92 7.91 -5.91 -18.05
N PHE A 93 8.00 -7.06 -17.37
CA PHE A 93 8.27 -8.33 -18.03
C PHE A 93 7.14 -8.76 -18.97
N ILE A 94 5.88 -8.60 -18.56
CA ILE A 94 4.69 -8.94 -19.35
C ILE A 94 4.52 -8.00 -20.57
N LEU A 95 4.97 -6.74 -20.47
CA LEU A 95 4.90 -5.80 -21.60
C LEU A 95 6.10 -5.91 -22.55
N SER A 96 7.23 -6.44 -22.06
CA SER A 96 8.46 -6.61 -22.84
C SER A 96 8.48 -7.91 -23.65
N SER A 97 7.65 -8.89 -23.29
CA SER A 97 7.49 -10.14 -24.04
C SER A 97 6.91 -9.84 -25.43
N GLY A 98 7.76 -9.93 -26.46
CA GLY A 98 7.42 -9.68 -27.86
C GLY A 98 6.60 -10.80 -28.51
N VAL A 99 5.50 -11.22 -27.88
CA VAL A 99 4.62 -12.27 -28.40
C VAL A 99 3.98 -11.83 -29.71
N SER A 100 4.06 -12.69 -30.72
CA SER A 100 3.43 -12.46 -32.01
C SER A 100 1.90 -12.48 -31.88
N LEU A 101 1.26 -11.37 -32.27
CA LEU A 101 -0.19 -11.13 -32.30
C LEU A 101 -0.99 -12.05 -33.25
N TYR A 102 -0.36 -13.07 -33.84
CA TYR A 102 -0.94 -13.85 -34.94
C TYR A 102 -1.66 -15.13 -34.52
N ASP A 103 -1.45 -15.63 -33.30
CA ASP A 103 -2.18 -16.79 -32.77
C ASP A 103 -3.30 -16.35 -31.83
N GLU A 104 -4.54 -16.77 -32.12
CA GLU A 104 -5.67 -16.62 -31.21
C GLU A 104 -5.49 -17.53 -30.00
N VAL A 105 -4.91 -16.98 -28.95
CA VAL A 105 -4.73 -17.66 -27.67
C VAL A 105 -5.98 -17.49 -26.82
N THR A 106 -6.38 -18.55 -26.09
CA THR A 106 -7.49 -18.49 -25.13
C THR A 106 -6.99 -18.48 -23.69
N LEU A 107 -7.75 -17.85 -22.78
CA LEU A 107 -7.42 -17.76 -21.36
C LEU A 107 -7.21 -19.14 -20.71
N SER A 108 -7.94 -20.16 -21.17
CA SER A 108 -7.90 -21.52 -20.65
C SER A 108 -6.67 -22.32 -21.08
N SER A 109 -6.11 -22.02 -22.25
CA SER A 109 -4.97 -22.78 -22.78
C SER A 109 -3.63 -22.14 -22.44
N HIS A 110 -3.53 -20.82 -22.57
CA HIS A 110 -2.32 -20.08 -22.21
C HIS A 110 -2.70 -18.73 -21.61
N THR A 111 -2.79 -18.68 -20.29
CA THR A 111 -3.31 -17.53 -19.55
C THR A 111 -2.34 -16.35 -19.58
N ILE A 112 -1.03 -16.61 -19.46
CA ILE A 112 -0.03 -15.54 -19.40
C ILE A 112 0.16 -14.91 -20.77
N THR A 113 0.35 -15.72 -21.80
CA THR A 113 0.44 -15.20 -23.18
C THR A 113 -0.84 -14.47 -23.62
N TRP A 114 -2.03 -14.89 -23.16
CA TRP A 114 -3.28 -14.15 -23.36
C TRP A 114 -3.29 -12.76 -22.71
N ILE A 115 -2.63 -12.61 -21.56
CA ILE A 115 -2.42 -11.32 -20.88
C ILE A 115 -1.38 -10.49 -21.63
N GLU A 116 -0.28 -11.09 -22.10
CA GLU A 116 0.77 -10.42 -22.88
C GLU A 116 0.21 -9.81 -24.19
N GLN A 117 -0.74 -10.50 -24.85
CA GLN A 117 -1.46 -9.98 -26.02
C GLN A 117 -2.34 -8.76 -25.71
N ARG A 118 -2.62 -8.46 -24.43
CA ARG A 118 -3.54 -7.41 -23.97
C ARG A 118 -2.82 -6.42 -23.05
N PRO A 119 -2.03 -5.48 -23.60
CA PRO A 119 -1.23 -4.55 -22.80
C PRO A 119 -2.06 -3.66 -21.87
N TYR A 120 -3.34 -3.46 -22.16
CA TYR A 120 -4.25 -2.71 -21.28
C TYR A 120 -4.55 -3.42 -19.96
N LEU A 121 -4.41 -4.75 -19.87
CA LEU A 121 -4.69 -5.50 -18.64
C LEU A 121 -3.63 -5.21 -17.57
N PRO A 122 -2.30 -5.39 -17.81
CA PRO A 122 -1.28 -4.99 -16.85
C PRO A 122 -1.43 -3.52 -16.43
N ILE A 123 -1.64 -2.62 -17.39
CA ILE A 123 -1.82 -1.18 -17.11
C ILE A 123 -3.05 -0.93 -16.21
N PHE A 124 -4.15 -1.65 -16.42
CA PHE A 124 -5.34 -1.56 -15.58
C PHE A 124 -5.06 -2.02 -14.15
N PHE A 125 -4.28 -3.09 -13.95
CA PHE A 125 -3.86 -3.54 -12.63
C PHE A 125 -3.07 -2.45 -11.89
N GLY A 126 -2.06 -1.86 -12.53
CA GLY A 126 -1.31 -0.72 -12.00
C GLY A 126 -2.21 0.49 -11.69
N ALA A 127 -3.13 0.82 -12.58
CA ALA A 127 -4.07 1.93 -12.42
C ALA A 127 -5.04 1.74 -11.25
N VAL A 128 -5.43 0.51 -10.92
CA VAL A 128 -6.26 0.20 -9.74
C VAL A 128 -5.41 0.16 -8.47
N PHE A 129 -4.19 -0.39 -8.53
CA PHE A 129 -3.31 -0.50 -7.37
C PHE A 129 -2.78 0.85 -6.90
N LEU A 130 -2.41 1.75 -7.82
CA LEU A 130 -1.75 3.02 -7.47
C LEU A 130 -2.59 3.93 -6.55
N PRO A 131 -3.90 4.13 -6.76
CA PRO A 131 -4.77 4.80 -5.80
C PRO A 131 -4.81 4.12 -4.42
N THR A 132 -4.81 2.78 -4.38
CA THR A 132 -4.80 2.04 -3.11
C THR A 132 -3.50 2.27 -2.35
N PHE A 133 -2.37 2.20 -3.05
CA PHE A 133 -1.04 2.49 -2.51
C PHE A 133 -0.95 3.93 -1.98
N LEU A 134 -1.38 4.92 -2.77
CA LEU A 134 -1.37 6.33 -2.36
C LEU A 134 -2.21 6.55 -1.10
N CYS A 135 -3.40 5.96 -1.04
CA CYS A 135 -4.25 6.06 0.15
C CYS A 135 -3.59 5.43 1.39
N GLN A 136 -2.95 4.27 1.24
CA GLN A 136 -2.22 3.62 2.32
C GLN A 136 -1.06 4.51 2.81
N MET A 137 -0.28 5.09 1.90
CA MET A 137 0.83 5.99 2.24
C MET A 137 0.36 7.26 2.95
N LEU A 138 -0.70 7.90 2.47
CA LEU A 138 -1.29 9.08 3.12
C LEU A 138 -1.74 8.77 4.55
N MET A 139 -2.30 7.58 4.76
CA MET A 139 -2.69 7.10 6.08
C MET A 139 -1.51 6.88 7.01
N PHE A 140 -0.47 6.18 6.53
CA PHE A 140 0.75 5.96 7.32
C PHE A 140 1.48 7.26 7.65
N HIS A 141 1.51 8.21 6.71
CA HIS A 141 2.05 9.55 6.95
C HIS A 141 1.28 10.26 8.06
N ARG A 142 -0.06 10.25 8.01
CA ARG A 142 -0.90 10.88 9.03
C ARG A 142 -0.72 10.26 10.42
N PHE A 143 -0.59 8.94 10.49
CA PHE A 143 -0.27 8.24 11.74
C PHE A 143 1.13 8.60 12.28
N SER A 144 2.12 8.73 11.41
CA SER A 144 3.48 9.14 11.77
C SER A 144 3.53 10.56 12.31
N CYS A 145 2.85 11.51 11.66
CA CYS A 145 2.81 12.92 12.08
C CYS A 145 2.10 13.13 13.42
N ARG A 146 1.06 12.35 13.74
CA ARG A 146 0.38 12.45 15.04
C ARG A 146 1.28 12.07 16.22
N SER A 147 2.21 11.14 16.02
CA SER A 147 3.17 10.77 17.07
C SER A 147 4.26 11.83 17.35
N ARG A 148 4.30 12.92 16.55
CA ARG A 148 5.24 14.05 16.71
C ARG A 148 4.61 15.31 17.29
N LEU A 149 3.29 15.35 17.44
CA LEU A 149 2.63 16.45 18.16
C LEU A 149 2.53 16.04 19.63
N PRO A 150 3.28 16.65 20.55
CA PRO A 150 2.97 16.51 21.96
C PRO A 150 1.52 16.96 22.14
N VAL A 151 0.66 16.05 22.60
CA VAL A 151 -0.68 16.41 23.04
C VAL A 151 -0.48 17.31 24.25
N LEU A 152 -0.55 18.63 24.03
CA LEU A 152 -0.77 19.57 25.10
C LEU A 152 -2.18 19.26 25.61
N GLN A 153 -2.25 18.70 26.82
CA GLN A 153 -3.48 18.73 27.61
C GLN A 153 -3.98 20.18 27.62
N GLN A 154 -5.31 20.31 27.53
CA GLN A 154 -6.07 21.55 27.60
C GLN A 154 -5.33 22.70 28.31
N GLY A 155 -5.05 23.78 27.58
CA GLY A 155 -4.76 25.09 28.15
C GLY A 155 -3.39 25.70 27.83
N ASP A 156 -2.36 24.92 27.50
CA ASP A 156 -1.02 25.49 27.37
C ASP A 156 -0.59 25.67 25.90
N HIS A 157 -0.60 26.91 25.42
CA HIS A 157 0.03 27.27 24.14
C HIS A 157 1.54 27.49 24.32
N ARG A 158 2.34 26.45 24.13
CA ARG A 158 3.80 26.58 24.09
C ARG A 158 4.24 27.16 22.74
N ARG A 159 4.54 28.46 22.67
CA ARG A 159 5.24 29.05 21.51
C ARG A 159 6.64 28.41 21.42
N LYS A 160 7.03 27.98 20.21
CA LYS A 160 8.41 27.53 19.95
C LYS A 160 9.36 28.67 20.32
N SER A 161 10.37 28.37 21.12
CA SER A 161 11.46 29.29 21.44
C SER A 161 12.15 29.70 20.14
N THR A 162 11.95 30.95 19.72
CA THR A 162 12.78 31.56 18.69
C THR A 162 14.16 31.86 19.30
N PRO A 163 15.24 31.83 18.49
CA PRO A 163 16.63 31.92 18.97
C PRO A 163 16.98 33.26 19.65
N TYR A 164 16.06 34.23 19.69
CA TYR A 164 16.23 35.52 20.36
C TYR A 164 15.68 35.55 21.80
N HIS A 165 15.06 34.47 22.27
CA HIS A 165 14.60 34.36 23.66
C HIS A 165 15.43 33.31 24.40
N ALA A 166 16.44 33.79 25.12
CA ALA A 166 17.16 33.00 26.11
C ALA A 166 16.17 32.46 27.17
N GLU A 167 15.96 31.15 27.11
CA GLU A 167 15.68 30.24 28.23
C GLU A 167 14.75 30.70 29.37
N LYS A 168 13.69 31.46 29.05
CA LYS A 168 12.55 31.64 29.96
C LYS A 168 11.28 31.16 29.31
N ILE A 169 10.83 29.99 29.75
CA ILE A 169 9.50 29.47 29.44
C ILE A 169 8.49 30.41 30.10
N HIS A 170 7.96 31.36 29.34
CA HIS A 170 6.83 32.17 29.80
C HIS A 170 5.54 31.36 29.66
N ILE A 171 5.03 30.89 30.80
CA ILE A 171 3.67 30.35 30.92
C ILE A 171 2.74 31.54 31.14
N SER A 172 2.07 31.99 30.09
CA SER A 172 0.97 32.94 30.26
C SER A 172 -0.27 32.19 30.73
N LYS A 173 -0.58 32.27 32.03
CA LYS A 173 -1.90 31.90 32.54
C LYS A 173 -2.91 32.88 31.95
N LEU A 174 -3.79 32.39 31.08
CA LEU A 174 -5.00 33.14 30.73
C LEU A 174 -5.84 33.18 32.01
N GLY A 175 -6.10 34.38 32.51
CA GLY A 175 -6.79 34.58 33.78
C GLY A 175 -8.14 33.90 33.83
N ASP A 176 -8.45 33.30 34.98
CA ASP A 176 -9.81 32.96 35.36
C ASP A 176 -10.65 34.24 35.33
N ALA A 177 -11.46 34.40 34.29
CA ALA A 177 -12.56 35.34 34.31
C ALA A 177 -13.69 34.68 35.11
N VAL A 178 -13.84 35.15 36.35
CA VAL A 178 -15.02 35.00 37.21
C VAL A 178 -16.29 35.43 36.47
#